data_AF-A0A5A9GF25-F1
#
_entry.id   AF-A0A5A9GF25-F1
#
_cell.length_a   1.000
_cell.length_b   1.000
_cell.length_c   1.000
_cell.angle_alpha   90.00
_cell.angle_beta   90.00
_cell.angle_gamma   90.00
#
_symmetry.space_group_name_H-M   'P 1'
#
loop_
_entity.id
_entity.type
_entity.pdbx_description
1 polymer ?
#
loop_
_entity_poly.entity_id
_entity_poly.type
_entity_poly.pdbx_seq_one_letter_code
_entity_poly.pdbx_strand_id
1 'polypeptide(L)' 'MGKHIVTKSFATATRRFPVGRDVTERDIDGALTLADWVRLGHVALVEEAVEEAAEDAAGTVAAG' A
#
# COMPACT_ATOMS: atom_id res chain seq x y z
N MET A 1 -13.11 11.13 4.42
CA MET A 1 -12.02 10.95 3.43
C MET A 1 -11.19 9.78 3.91
N GLY A 2 -11.34 8.61 3.27
CA GLY A 2 -10.66 7.38 3.69
C GLY A 2 -9.14 7.53 3.51
N LYS A 3 -8.38 7.18 4.56
CA LYS A 3 -6.93 7.08 4.47
C LYS A 3 -6.60 5.77 3.77
N HIS A 4 -5.68 5.79 2.82
CA HIS A 4 -5.22 4.59 2.13
C HIS A 4 -3.77 4.33 2.51
N ILE A 5 -3.41 3.08 2.71
CA ILE A 5 -2.06 2.66 3.07
C ILE A 5 -1.49 1.74 1.99
N VAL A 6 -0.22 1.95 1.67
CA VAL A 6 0.50 1.12 0.71
C VAL A 6 0.80 -0.22 1.37
N THR A 7 0.21 -1.31 0.89
CA THR A 7 0.47 -2.68 1.36
C THR A 7 1.66 -3.29 0.63
N LYS A 8 1.87 -2.92 -0.63
CA LYS A 8 2.95 -3.41 -1.46
C LYS A 8 3.64 -2.25 -2.16
N SER A 9 4.96 -2.17 -2.03
CA SER A 9 5.74 -1.07 -2.61
C SER A 9 5.50 -0.96 -4.11
N PHE A 10 5.19 0.26 -4.58
CA PHE A 10 5.02 0.56 -6.00
C PHE A 10 5.63 1.92 -6.35
N ALA A 11 5.68 2.22 -7.64
CA ALA A 11 6.15 3.49 -8.13
C ALA A 11 5.16 4.04 -9.17
N THR A 12 4.89 5.33 -9.08
CA THR A 12 4.30 6.10 -10.17
C THR A 12 5.42 6.63 -11.06
N ALA A 13 5.04 7.34 -12.13
CA ALA A 13 6.02 7.96 -13.03
C ALA A 13 6.92 8.98 -12.31
N THR A 14 6.41 9.63 -11.25
CA THR A 14 7.15 10.70 -10.56
C THR A 14 7.63 10.33 -9.16
N ARG A 15 7.07 9.29 -8.52
CA ARG A 15 7.31 8.99 -7.10
C ARG A 15 7.37 7.50 -6.81
N ARG A 16 8.05 7.15 -5.71
CA ARG A 16 8.05 5.80 -5.14
C ARG A 16 7.29 5.79 -3.80
N PHE A 17 6.50 4.75 -3.63
CA PHE A 17 5.64 4.53 -2.47
C PHE A 17 6.10 3.27 -1.74
N PRO A 18 6.81 3.42 -0.60
CA PRO A 18 7.16 2.28 0.25
C PRO A 18 5.93 1.74 0.98
N VAL A 19 6.01 0.48 1.42
CA VAL A 19 5.00 -0.18 2.26
C VAL A 19 4.79 0.61 3.55
N GLY A 20 3.55 0.66 4.03
CA GLY A 20 3.16 1.35 5.26
C GLY A 20 3.01 2.87 5.12
N ARG A 21 3.19 3.41 3.91
CA ARG A 21 3.01 4.85 3.65
C ARG A 21 1.54 5.18 3.42
N ASP A 22 1.07 6.27 4.02
CA ASP A 22 -0.22 6.86 3.70
C ASP A 22 -0.19 7.50 2.31
N VAL A 23 -1.20 7.20 1.50
CA VAL A 23 -1.40 7.78 0.17
C VAL A 23 -2.82 8.29 0.02
N THR A 24 -2.97 9.37 -0.75
CA THR A 24 -4.27 9.93 -1.13
C THR A 24 -4.38 9.99 -2.64
N GLU A 25 -5.59 10.25 -3.15
CA GLU A 25 -5.82 10.41 -4.60
C GLU A 25 -4.98 11.54 -5.21
N ARG A 26 -4.56 12.53 -4.40
CA ARG A 26 -3.68 13.62 -4.83
C ARG A 26 -2.21 13.23 -4.94
N ASP A 27 -1.82 12.14 -4.28
CA ASP A 27 -0.45 11.61 -4.35
C ASP A 27 -0.24 10.69 -5.53
N ILE A 28 -1.32 10.10 -6.08
CA ILE A 28 -1.23 9.22 -7.23
C ILE A 28 -1.24 10.05 -8.51
N ASP A 29 -0.16 9.90 -9.27
CA ASP A 29 0.04 10.48 -10.58
C ASP A 29 0.18 9.40 -11.66
N GLY A 30 -0.29 9.69 -12.87
CA GLY A 30 -0.15 8.83 -14.04
C GLY A 30 -1.47 8.27 -14.57
N ALA A 31 -1.37 7.15 -15.28
CA ALA A 31 -2.51 6.53 -15.98
C ALA A 31 -3.42 5.69 -15.06
N LEU A 32 -2.90 5.24 -13.91
CA LEU A 32 -3.63 4.42 -12.95
C LEU A 32 -4.12 5.28 -11.80
N THR A 33 -5.40 5.13 -11.45
CA THR A 33 -6.01 5.83 -10.31
C THR A 33 -5.73 5.09 -9.00
N LEU A 34 -5.95 5.74 -7.85
CA LEU A 34 -5.84 5.10 -6.54
C LEU A 34 -6.70 3.83 -6.46
N ALA A 35 -7.91 3.86 -7.05
CA ALA A 35 -8.80 2.71 -7.11
C ALA A 35 -8.23 1.54 -7.93
N ASP A 36 -7.48 1.81 -9.00
CA ASP A 36 -6.79 0.76 -9.75
C ASP A 36 -5.68 0.11 -8.90
N TRP A 37 -4.94 0.92 -8.14
CA TRP A 37 -3.93 0.39 -7.20
C TRP A 37 -4.55 -0.43 -6.07
N VAL A 38 -5.75 -0.07 -5.61
CA VAL A 38 -6.52 -0.91 -4.67
C VAL A 38 -6.92 -2.23 -5.31
N ARG A 39 -7.46 -2.22 -6.54
CA ARG A 39 -7.83 -3.44 -7.28
C ARG A 39 -6.63 -4.35 -7.58
N LEU A 40 -5.45 -3.77 -7.75
CA LEU A 40 -4.20 -4.51 -7.94
C LEU A 40 -3.60 -5.02 -6.62
N GLY A 41 -4.18 -4.66 -5.47
CA GLY A 41 -3.71 -5.08 -4.14
C GLY A 41 -2.45 -4.36 -3.65
N HIS A 42 -2.10 -3.21 -4.23
CA HIS A 42 -0.95 -2.41 -3.81
C HIS A 42 -1.27 -1.42 -2.70
N VAL A 43 -2.54 -1.05 -2.59
CA VAL A 43 -3.05 -0.06 -1.65
C VAL A 43 -4.30 -0.64 -0.98
N ALA A 44 -4.41 -0.49 0.33
CA ALA A 44 -5.59 -0.88 1.10
C ALA A 44 -6.22 0.35 1.75
N LEU A 45 -7.54 0.30 1.95
CA LEU A 45 -8.24 1.28 2.78
C LEU A 45 -7.93 1.01 4.25
N VAL A 46 -7.54 2.04 5.00
CA VAL A 46 -7.12 1.90 6.41
C VAL A 46 -8.25 1.42 7.32
N GLU A 47 -9.52 1.51 6.89
CA GLU A 47 -10.63 0.90 7.63
C GLU A 47 -10.60 -0.64 7.59
N GLU A 48 -9.94 -1.25 6.60
CA GLU A 48 -9.78 -2.71 6.46
C GLU A 48 -8.32 -3.18 6.69
N ALA A 49 -7.33 -2.29 6.53
CA ALA A 49 -5.91 -2.66 6.63
C ALA A 49 -5.42 -3.01 8.06
N VAL A 50 -6.24 -2.77 9.09
CA VAL A 50 -5.92 -3.17 10.48
C VAL A 50 -5.94 -4.70 10.63
N GLU A 51 -6.63 -5.43 9.75
CA GLU A 51 -6.72 -6.89 9.83
C GLU A 51 -5.59 -7.60 9.06
N GLU A 52 -5.19 -7.12 7.87
CA GLU A 52 -4.19 -7.84 7.04
C GLU A 52 -2.72 -7.49 7.35
N ALA A 53 -2.42 -6.33 7.93
CA ALA A 53 -1.03 -5.94 8.22
C ALA A 53 -0.38 -6.72 9.38
N ALA A 54 -1.14 -7.54 10.11
CA ALA A 54 -0.64 -8.36 11.20
C ALA A 54 -0.06 -9.71 10.74
N GLU A 55 -0.32 -10.16 9.50
CA GLU A 55 0.08 -11.51 9.05
C GLU A 55 1.43 -11.58 8.32
N ASP A 56 1.96 -10.47 7.77
CA ASP A 56 3.21 -10.52 6.98
C ASP A 56 4.50 -10.19 7.79
N ALA A 57 4.39 -9.88 9.09
CA ALA A 57 5.55 -9.57 9.94
C ALA A 57 6.15 -10.79 10.67
N ALA A 58 5.64 -12.01 10.47
CA ALA A 58 6.04 -13.22 11.21
C ALA A 58 6.92 -14.20 10.40
N GLY A 59 7.60 -13.73 9.35
CA GLY A 59 8.22 -14.61 8.35
C GLY A 59 9.72 -14.46 8.10
N THR A 60 10.54 -13.89 8.99
CA THR A 60 12.01 -13.94 8.79
C THR A 60 12.83 -13.85 10.08
N VAL A 61 12.99 -14.97 10.80
CA VAL A 61 14.16 -15.24 11.66
C VAL A 61 14.64 -16.65 11.34
N ALA A 62 15.60 -16.76 10.41
CA ALA A 62 17.02 -16.96 10.70
C ALA A 62 17.30 -18.34 11.32
N ALA A 63 17.71 -19.27 10.45
CA ALA A 63 18.39 -20.50 10.83
C ALA A 63 19.75 -20.15 11.45
N GLY A 64 20.03 -20.72 12.61
CA GLY A 64 21.31 -20.70 13.31
C GLY A 64 21.41 -21.93 14.21
#